data_AF-A0A256J5Z2-F1
#
_entry.id   AF-A0A256J5Z2-F1
#
_cell.length_a   1.000
_cell.length_b   1.000
_cell.length_c   1.000
_cell.angle_alpha   90.00
_cell.angle_beta   90.00
_cell.angle_gamma   90.00
#
_symmetry.space_group_name_H-M   'P 1'
#
loop_
_entity.id
_entity.type
_entity.pdbx_description
1 polymer ?
#
loop_
_entity_poly.entity_id
_entity_poly.type
_entity_poly.pdbx_seq_one_letter_code
_entity_poly.pdbx_strand_id
1 'polypeptide(L)'
;MTDGYHLVREWSDIAAATKPSGRDKQRVATLLEEGRNCVVWVPTWLLDAEDNDIATVEASEHLAVGGVEDYSEKAWSFTQSTTDGSAVFLPKSAVVLFERGEGVESIETPQRGLASFEEAQSDD
;
A
#
# COMPACT_ATOMS: atom_id res chain seq x y z
N MET A 1 19.94 -2.79 -2.79
CA MET A 1 18.61 -3.16 -3.26
C MET A 1 17.63 -2.76 -2.17
N THR A 2 16.79 -1.77 -2.44
CA THR A 2 15.82 -1.26 -1.46
C THR A 2 14.64 -2.22 -1.46
N ASP A 3 14.81 -3.37 -0.83
CA ASP A 3 13.79 -4.42 -0.77
C ASP A 3 12.57 -3.87 -0.02
N GLY A 4 11.54 -3.46 -0.76
CA GLY A 4 10.29 -2.94 -0.21
C GLY A 4 9.97 -1.46 -0.50
N TYR A 5 10.67 -0.74 -1.39
CA TYR A 5 10.24 0.60 -1.84
C TYR A 5 9.80 0.59 -3.30
N HIS A 6 8.59 1.08 -3.57
CA HIS A 6 7.98 1.16 -4.90
C HIS A 6 7.52 2.59 -5.18
N LEU A 7 8.18 3.24 -6.13
CA LEU A 7 7.68 4.50 -6.71
C LEU A 7 6.60 4.16 -7.72
N VAL A 8 5.35 4.47 -7.39
CA VAL A 8 4.16 4.07 -8.16
C VAL A 8 3.83 5.14 -9.20
N ARG A 9 4.03 4.79 -10.46
CA ARG A 9 3.59 5.56 -11.63
C ARG A 9 2.48 4.87 -12.38
N GLU A 10 2.47 3.55 -12.33
CA GLU A 10 1.50 2.70 -13.00
C GLU A 10 1.15 1.48 -12.13
N TRP A 11 0.10 0.75 -12.51
CA TRP A 11 -0.32 -0.46 -11.80
C TRP A 11 0.81 -1.50 -11.70
N SER A 12 1.66 -1.60 -12.73
CA SER A 12 2.78 -2.54 -12.78
C SER A 12 3.73 -2.41 -11.57
N ASP A 13 3.92 -1.18 -11.06
CA ASP A 13 4.78 -0.89 -9.91
C ASP A 13 4.21 -1.48 -8.62
N ILE A 14 2.88 -1.40 -8.47
CA ILE A 14 2.14 -2.02 -7.35
C ILE A 14 2.12 -3.53 -7.51
N ALA A 15 1.89 -4.01 -8.73
CA ALA A 15 1.80 -5.43 -9.06
C ALA A 15 3.11 -6.17 -8.78
N ALA A 16 4.26 -5.50 -8.96
CA ALA A 16 5.59 -6.03 -8.70
C ALA A 16 5.85 -6.37 -7.23
N ALA A 17 5.11 -5.78 -6.28
CA ALA A 17 5.27 -6.07 -4.87
C ALA A 17 4.81 -7.51 -4.55
N THR A 18 5.65 -8.32 -3.90
CA THR A 18 5.36 -9.74 -3.67
C THR A 18 4.61 -10.02 -2.37
N LYS A 19 4.77 -9.16 -1.35
CA LYS A 19 4.17 -9.35 -0.02
C LYS A 19 2.66 -9.03 0.05
N PRO A 20 2.17 -7.89 -0.45
CA PRO A 20 0.75 -7.57 -0.33
C PRO A 20 -0.12 -8.49 -1.20
N SER A 21 -1.30 -8.82 -0.68
CA SER A 21 -2.28 -9.61 -1.43
C SER A 21 -2.82 -8.84 -2.64
N GLY A 22 -3.46 -9.54 -3.59
CA GLY A 22 -4.11 -8.87 -4.73
C GLY A 22 -5.16 -7.83 -4.30
N ARG A 23 -5.85 -8.09 -3.19
CA ARG A 23 -6.81 -7.16 -2.58
C ARG A 23 -6.11 -5.93 -2.00
N ASP A 24 -5.00 -6.12 -1.30
CA ASP A 24 -4.21 -5.00 -0.77
C ASP A 24 -3.64 -4.14 -1.90
N LYS A 25 -3.15 -4.75 -2.99
CA LYS A 25 -2.66 -4.02 -4.17
C LYS A 25 -3.74 -3.15 -4.81
N GLN A 26 -4.94 -3.68 -4.97
CA GLN A 26 -6.08 -2.89 -5.46
C GLN A 26 -6.38 -1.72 -4.52
N ARG A 27 -6.34 -1.96 -3.22
CA ARG A 27 -6.60 -0.90 -2.23
C ARG A 27 -5.50 0.16 -2.20
N VAL A 28 -4.23 -0.22 -2.35
CA VAL A 28 -3.11 0.72 -2.51
C VAL A 28 -3.37 1.66 -3.67
N ALA A 29 -3.76 1.13 -4.84
CA ALA A 29 -4.08 1.98 -5.99
C ALA A 29 -5.21 2.97 -5.67
N THR A 30 -6.32 2.50 -5.07
CA THR A 30 -7.42 3.38 -4.66
C THR A 30 -6.96 4.48 -3.70
N LEU A 31 -6.16 4.15 -2.69
CA LEU A 31 -5.67 5.13 -1.71
C LEU A 31 -4.78 6.19 -2.37
N LEU A 32 -3.91 5.78 -3.30
CA LEU A 32 -3.07 6.70 -4.05
C LEU A 32 -3.91 7.62 -4.95
N GLU A 33 -4.99 7.11 -5.56
CA GLU A 33 -5.95 7.91 -6.35
C GLU A 33 -6.76 8.89 -5.49
N GLU A 34 -7.10 8.52 -4.25
CA GLU A 34 -7.75 9.39 -3.25
C GLU A 34 -6.83 10.54 -2.75
N GLY A 35 -5.66 10.72 -3.37
CA GLY A 35 -4.72 11.80 -3.07
C GLY A 35 -3.80 11.50 -1.89
N ARG A 36 -3.67 10.25 -1.46
CA ARG A 36 -2.64 9.86 -0.49
C ARG A 36 -1.31 9.71 -1.20
N ASN A 37 -0.27 10.34 -0.65
CA ASN A 37 1.06 10.33 -1.28
C ASN A 37 1.84 9.06 -0.95
N CYS A 38 1.68 8.53 0.27
CA CYS A 38 2.40 7.34 0.73
C CYS A 38 1.46 6.34 1.39
N VAL A 39 1.59 5.08 0.99
CA VAL A 39 0.87 3.93 1.55
C VAL A 39 1.90 2.88 1.93
N VAL A 40 1.81 2.33 3.13
CA VAL A 40 2.71 1.28 3.61
C VAL A 40 1.91 0.02 3.92
N TRP A 41 2.40 -1.11 3.44
CA TRP A 41 1.96 -2.43 3.85
C TRP A 41 2.80 -2.89 5.04
N VAL A 42 2.11 -3.18 6.14
CA VAL A 42 2.68 -3.57 7.43
C VAL A 42 2.18 -4.98 7.76
N PRO A 43 3.09 -5.93 8.06
CA PRO A 43 2.70 -7.27 8.48
C PRO A 43 2.04 -7.25 9.87
N THR A 44 1.09 -8.16 10.11
CA THR A 44 0.31 -8.25 11.36
C THR A 44 1.17 -8.22 12.63
N TRP A 45 2.30 -8.94 12.65
CA TRP A 45 3.18 -8.97 13.82
C TRP A 45 3.78 -7.60 14.20
N LEU A 46 3.87 -6.65 13.27
CA LEU A 46 4.27 -5.26 13.56
C LEU A 46 3.09 -4.43 14.06
N LEU A 47 1.88 -4.74 13.62
CA LEU A 47 0.65 -4.05 14.04
C LEU A 47 0.22 -4.48 15.45
N ASP A 48 0.42 -5.75 15.80
CA ASP A 48 0.15 -6.29 17.13
C ASP A 48 1.23 -5.94 18.17
N ALA A 49 2.32 -5.29 17.76
CA ALA A 49 3.37 -4.90 18.69
C ALA A 49 2.87 -3.74 19.57
N GLU A 50 2.89 -3.92 20.90
CA GLU A 50 2.36 -2.95 21.88
C GLU A 50 3.04 -1.57 21.78
N ASP A 51 4.27 -1.51 21.27
CA ASP A 51 5.03 -0.28 21.05
C ASP A 51 4.67 0.46 19.75
N ASN A 52 3.87 -0.16 18.86
CA ASN A 52 3.52 0.39 17.55
C ASN A 52 2.04 0.78 17.49
N ASP A 53 1.76 2.06 17.69
CA ASP A 53 0.42 2.61 17.48
C ASP A 53 0.23 2.97 15.99
N ILE A 54 -0.06 1.96 15.16
CA ILE A 54 -0.29 2.12 13.72
C ILE A 54 -1.78 1.97 13.42
N ALA A 55 -2.40 3.05 12.95
CA ALA A 55 -3.78 3.03 12.46
C ALA A 55 -3.84 2.53 11.02
N THR A 56 -4.40 1.33 10.81
CA THR A 56 -4.66 0.81 9.47
C THR A 56 -5.93 1.43 8.87
N VAL A 57 -6.04 1.40 7.54
CA VAL A 57 -7.25 1.85 6.84
C VAL A 57 -8.39 0.85 7.08
N GLU A 58 -9.62 1.34 7.29
CA GLU A 58 -10.78 0.48 7.66
C GLU A 58 -11.05 -0.70 6.70
N ALA A 59 -10.58 -0.62 5.45
CA ALA A 59 -10.78 -1.64 4.43
C ALA A 59 -9.61 -2.63 4.26
N SER A 60 -8.51 -2.49 5.00
CA SER A 60 -7.38 -3.44 5.00
C SER A 60 -6.65 -3.44 6.34
N GLU A 61 -6.50 -4.64 6.90
CA GLU A 61 -5.82 -4.89 8.19
C GLU A 61 -4.30 -4.76 8.11
N HIS A 62 -3.75 -4.45 6.94
CA HIS A 62 -2.30 -4.37 6.71
C HIS A 62 -1.83 -3.05 6.13
N LEU A 63 -2.75 -2.21 5.66
CA LEU A 63 -2.38 -0.97 4.97
C LEU A 63 -2.52 0.21 5.92
N ALA A 64 -1.44 0.97 6.05
CA ALA A 64 -1.44 2.24 6.76
C ALA A 64 -1.08 3.38 5.80
N VAL A 65 -1.60 4.56 6.09
CA VAL A 65 -1.38 5.78 5.29
C VAL A 65 -0.79 6.84 6.20
N GLY A 66 0.27 7.51 5.73
CA GLY A 66 1.02 8.46 6.53
C GLY A 66 2.20 9.06 5.77
N GLY A 67 2.98 9.89 6.44
CA GLY A 67 4.29 10.35 5.98
C GLY A 67 5.35 9.30 6.26
N VAL A 68 6.30 9.13 5.34
CA VAL A 68 7.43 8.22 5.56
C VAL A 68 8.73 8.93 5.23
N GLU A 69 9.72 8.75 6.10
CA GLU A 69 11.04 9.35 5.96
C GLU A 69 12.13 8.30 6.11
N ASP A 70 13.22 8.45 5.35
CA ASP A 70 14.41 7.62 5.49
C ASP A 70 15.11 7.96 6.82
N TYR A 71 14.87 7.13 7.83
CA TYR A 71 15.47 7.32 9.15
C TYR A 71 16.86 6.72 9.23
N SER A 72 17.03 5.51 8.70
CA SER A 72 18.30 4.79 8.73
C SER A 72 18.42 3.83 7.55
N GLU A 73 19.61 3.27 7.36
CA GLU A 73 19.86 2.24 6.35
C GLU A 73 18.92 1.02 6.45
N LYS A 74 18.34 0.76 7.64
CA LYS A 74 17.53 -0.44 7.93
C LYS A 74 16.09 -0.16 8.32
N ALA A 75 15.72 1.09 8.58
CA ALA A 75 14.38 1.44 9.04
C ALA A 75 13.86 2.74 8.42
N TRP A 76 12.55 2.76 8.17
CA TRP A 76 11.75 3.92 7.83
C TRP A 76 11.17 4.54 9.11
N SER A 77 11.08 5.86 9.17
CA SER A 77 10.26 6.58 10.14
C SER A 77 8.89 6.82 9.53
N PHE A 78 7.84 6.27 10.14
CA PHE A 78 6.47 6.36 9.68
C PHE A 78 5.67 7.25 10.62
N THR A 79 4.99 8.27 10.10
CA THR A 79 4.19 9.22 10.88
C THR A 79 2.78 9.29 10.34
N GLN A 80 1.78 9.24 11.23
CA GLN A 80 0.38 9.38 10.84
C GLN A 80 -0.22 10.63 11.47
N SER A 81 -0.99 11.38 10.69
CA SER A 81 -1.72 12.56 11.21
C SER A 81 -2.81 12.19 12.21
N THR A 82 -3.22 10.92 12.25
CA THR A 82 -4.24 10.40 13.17
C THR A 82 -3.67 10.01 14.54
N THR A 83 -2.37 9.77 14.62
CA THR A 83 -1.64 9.51 15.88
C THR A 83 -1.12 10.85 16.41
N ASP A 84 -0.78 10.92 17.70
CA ASP A 84 -0.30 12.11 18.43
C ASP A 84 1.07 12.67 17.93
N GLY A 85 1.42 12.42 16.67
CA GLY A 85 2.71 12.78 16.07
C GLY A 85 3.83 11.80 16.37
N SER A 86 3.56 10.70 17.08
CA SER A 86 4.54 9.63 17.34
C SER A 86 4.97 8.97 16.03
N ALA A 87 6.27 9.02 15.76
CA ALA A 87 6.87 8.29 14.66
C ALA A 87 7.07 6.82 15.06
N VAL A 88 6.63 5.91 14.19
CA VAL A 88 6.82 4.47 14.32
C VAL A 88 7.97 4.03 13.42
N PHE A 89 8.87 3.20 13.94
CA PHE A 89 10.04 2.75 13.19
C PHE A 89 9.75 1.42 12.49
N LEU A 90 9.65 1.46 11.17
CA LEU A 90 9.32 0.31 10.34
C LEU A 90 10.58 -0.28 9.69
N PRO A 91 10.92 -1.56 9.92
CA PRO A 91 12.09 -2.16 9.30
C PRO A 91 11.89 -2.32 7.78
N LYS A 92 12.83 -1.80 6.98
CA LYS A 92 12.73 -1.78 5.50
C LYS A 92 12.54 -3.18 4.92
N SER A 93 13.20 -4.18 5.51
CA SER A 93 13.12 -5.58 5.08
C SER A 93 11.75 -6.23 5.35
N ALA A 94 10.95 -5.68 6.27
CA ALA A 94 9.66 -6.25 6.66
C ALA A 94 8.49 -5.62 5.91
N VAL A 95 8.51 -4.30 5.73
CA VAL A 95 7.39 -3.55 5.15
C VAL A 95 7.49 -3.42 3.63
N VAL A 96 6.43 -2.92 3.01
CA VAL A 96 6.44 -2.47 1.61
C VAL A 96 5.86 -1.07 1.53
N LEU A 97 6.61 -0.15 0.97
CA LEU A 97 6.24 1.24 0.79
C LEU A 97 5.87 1.51 -0.66
N PHE A 98 4.74 2.19 -0.84
CA PHE A 98 4.25 2.68 -2.11
C PHE A 98 4.16 4.20 -2.03
N GLU A 99 4.95 4.88 -2.85
CA GLU A 99 4.95 6.34 -2.96
C GLU A 99 4.42 6.73 -4.33
N ARG A 100 3.45 7.65 -4.38
CA ARG A 100 2.93 8.18 -5.65
C ARG A 100 4.03 8.96 -6.35
N GLY A 101 4.31 8.62 -7.61
CA GLY A 101 5.20 9.39 -8.46
C GLY A 101 4.71 10.81 -8.71
N GLU A 102 5.62 11.77 -8.74
CA GLU A 102 5.31 13.16 -9.11
C GLU A 102 4.71 13.21 -10.52
N GLY A 103 3.60 13.95 -10.68
CA GLY A 103 2.91 14.12 -11.96
C GLY A 103 1.99 12.97 -12.36
N VAL A 104 1.84 11.93 -11.54
CA VAL A 104 0.84 10.86 -11.76
C VAL A 104 -0.51 11.41 -11.33
N GLU A 105 -1.48 11.55 -12.23
CA GLU A 105 -2.83 12.06 -11.92
C GLU A 105 -3.82 10.93 -11.55
N SER A 106 -3.71 9.77 -12.20
CA SER A 106 -4.50 8.57 -11.94
C SER A 106 -3.67 7.33 -12.22
N ILE A 107 -3.97 6.24 -11.53
CA ILE A 107 -3.31 4.95 -11.69
C ILE A 107 -4.34 4.00 -12.30
N GLU A 108 -4.19 3.72 -13.59
CA GLU A 108 -5.11 2.80 -14.29
C GLU A 108 -5.00 1.40 -13.69
N THR A 109 -5.94 1.07 -12.80
CA THR A 109 -6.08 -0.29 -12.29
C THR A 109 -6.71 -1.15 -13.38
N PRO A 110 -6.25 -2.39 -13.59
CA PRO A 110 -6.98 -3.32 -14.42
C PRO A 110 -8.32 -3.56 -13.73
N GLN A 111 -9.36 -2.88 -14.20
CA GLN A 111 -10.72 -3.22 -13.85
C GLN A 111 -10.87 -4.68 -14.27
N ARG A 112 -10.93 -5.60 -13.31
CA ARG A 112 -11.40 -6.95 -13.58
C ARG A 112 -12.85 -6.80 -14.00
N GLY A 113 -13.02 -6.58 -15.30
CA GLY A 113 -14.31 -6.35 -15.91
C GLY A 113 -15.23 -7.49 -15.51
N LEU A 114 -16.46 -7.10 -15.19
CA LEU A 114 -17.66 -7.93 -15.16
C LEU A 114 -17.93 -8.63 -16.53
N ALA A 115 -16.99 -8.58 -17.48
CA ALA A 115 -17.10 -9.02 -18.86
C ALA A 115 -16.96 -10.56 -19.05
N SER A 116 -16.81 -11.35 -17.98
CA SER A 116 -16.78 -12.82 -18.10
C SER A 116 -18.13 -13.50 -17.86
N PHE A 117 -19.24 -12.76 -17.77
CA PHE A 117 -20.58 -13.34 -17.57
C PHE A 117 -21.51 -13.32 -18.79
N GLU A 118 -21.07 -12.86 -19.97
CA GLU A 118 -21.93 -12.80 -21.17
C GLU A 118 -21.79 -13.96 -22.18
N GLU A 119 -20.93 -14.96 -21.94
CA GLU A 119 -20.74 -16.10 -22.85
C GLU A 119 -21.18 -17.47 -22.29
N ALA A 120 -22.24 -17.51 -21.46
CA ALA A 120 -22.75 -18.79 -20.91
C ALA A 120 -24.28 -18.99 -21.04
N GLN A 121 -24.96 -18.30 -21.96
CA GLN A 121 -26.39 -18.54 -22.22
C GLN A 121 -26.72 -18.41 -23.72
N SER A 122 -26.10 -19.23 -24.55
CA SER A 122 -26.54 -19.51 -25.93
C SER A 122 -25.95 -20.84 -26.37
N ASP A 123 -26.38 -21.95 -25.76
CA ASP A 123 -26.40 -23.24 -26.44
C ASP A 123 -27.37 -24.19 -25.70
N ASP A 124 -28.34 -24.68 -26.48
CA ASP A 124 -29.38 -25.72 -26.25
C ASP A 124 -30.56 -25.46 -25.29
#